data_AF-A0AB73BVD2-F1
#
_entry.id   AF-A0AB73BVD2-F1
#
_cell.length_a   1.000
_cell.length_b   1.000
_cell.length_c   1.000
_cell.angle_alpha   90.00
_cell.angle_beta   90.00
_cell.angle_gamma   90.00
#
_symmetry.space_group_name_H-M   'P 1'
#
loop_
_entity.id
_entity.type
_entity.pdbx_description
1 polymer ?
#
loop_
_entity_poly.entity_id
_entity_poly.type
_entity_poly.pdbx_seq_one_letter_code
_entity_poly.pdbx_strand_id
1 'polypeptide(L)'
;MTSFVCKHCHISDNVKVFIALEAKNIISEKDIAKCFRFSPFTIKRNILQYYSFPLEKEKKLPMILGINEFKSTKHIAGNMSAILVDSEKHRLINLIF
;
A
#
# COMPACT_ATOMS: atom_id res chain seq x y z
N MET A 1 19.56 13.07 35.71
CA MET A 1 19.73 13.38 34.27
C MET A 1 19.46 12.11 33.48
N THR A 2 18.39 12.08 32.70
CA THR A 2 18.04 10.95 31.82
C THR A 2 18.93 11.00 30.58
N SER A 3 19.76 9.98 30.36
CA SER A 3 20.59 9.89 29.15
C SER A 3 19.71 9.77 27.92
N PHE A 4 19.81 10.73 26.99
CA PHE A 4 19.06 10.78 25.73
C PHE A 4 19.42 9.67 24.72
N VAL A 5 20.35 8.79 25.09
CA VAL A 5 20.96 7.77 24.23
C VAL A 5 21.40 6.57 25.07
N CYS A 6 21.05 5.35 24.65
CA CYS A 6 21.53 4.11 25.28
C CYS A 6 23.06 3.94 25.19
N LYS A 7 23.66 3.27 26.19
CA LYS A 7 25.10 2.94 26.20
C LYS A 7 25.48 2.17 24.91
N HIS A 8 26.52 2.63 24.22
CA HIS A 8 26.99 2.13 22.91
C HIS A 8 26.04 2.38 21.72
N CYS A 9 25.12 3.33 21.83
CA CYS A 9 24.29 3.76 20.72
C CYS A 9 24.74 5.15 20.24
N HIS A 10 24.92 5.32 18.93
CA HIS A 10 25.26 6.62 18.32
C HIS A 10 24.03 7.40 17.86
N ILE A 11 22.85 6.79 17.95
CA ILE A 11 21.58 7.35 17.49
C ILE A 11 20.71 7.61 18.73
N SER A 12 20.27 8.86 18.88
CA SER A 12 19.39 9.24 19.98
C SER A 12 18.02 8.58 19.86
N ASP A 13 17.36 8.36 21.00
CA ASP A 13 16.08 7.65 21.01
C ASP A 13 14.99 8.45 20.28
N ASN A 14 15.08 9.79 20.28
CA ASN A 14 14.19 10.65 19.50
C ASN A 14 14.32 10.41 17.99
N VAL A 15 15.54 10.17 17.49
CA VAL A 15 15.76 9.88 16.07
C VAL A 15 15.21 8.50 15.72
N LYS A 16 15.33 7.51 16.61
CA LYS A 16 14.72 6.18 16.42
C LYS A 16 13.20 6.26 16.34
N VAL A 17 12.57 7.03 17.23
CA VAL A 17 11.12 7.25 17.21
C VAL A 17 10.69 7.98 15.94
N PHE A 18 11.45 8.99 15.50
CA PHE A 18 11.18 9.69 14.24
C PHE A 18 11.28 8.75 13.03
N ILE A 19 12.32 7.92 12.95
CA ILE A 19 12.46 6.92 11.87
C ILE A 19 11.32 5.91 11.90
N ALA A 20 10.91 5.43 13.08
CA ALA A 20 9.78 4.51 13.20
C ALA A 20 8.45 5.17 12.78
N LEU A 21 8.28 6.46 13.04
CA LEU A 21 7.11 7.24 12.65
C LEU A 21 7.08 7.49 11.14
N GLU A 22 8.22 7.80 10.53
CA GLU A 22 8.35 7.92 9.08
C GLU A 22 8.18 6.58 8.35
N ALA A 23 8.70 5.48 8.90
CA ALA A 23 8.51 4.14 8.34
C ALA A 23 7.03 3.69 8.36
N LYS A 24 6.22 4.27 9.24
CA LYS A 24 4.77 4.02 9.33
C LYS A 24 3.98 4.82 8.29
N ASN A 25 4.58 5.83 7.65
CA ASN A 25 3.86 6.71 6.74
C ASN A 25 3.56 6.01 5.40
N ILE A 26 2.27 5.76 5.17
CA ILE A 26 1.73 5.59 3.81
C ILE A 26 1.80 6.95 3.15
N ILE A 27 2.77 7.16 2.26
CA ILE A 27 2.96 8.45 1.59
C ILE A 27 1.82 8.67 0.61
N SER A 28 1.07 9.77 0.78
CA SER A 28 -0.03 10.11 -0.13
C SER A 28 0.50 10.72 -1.43
N GLU A 29 -0.25 10.58 -2.54
CA GLU A 29 0.07 11.25 -3.81
C GLU A 29 0.28 12.77 -3.62
N LYS A 30 -0.44 13.38 -2.67
CA LYS A 30 -0.34 14.81 -2.35
C LYS A 30 0.99 15.16 -1.70
N ASP A 31 1.53 14.27 -0.87
CA ASP A 31 2.81 14.49 -0.20
C ASP A 31 3.96 14.30 -1.18
N ILE A 32 3.88 13.29 -2.05
CA ILE A 32 4.81 13.11 -3.18
C ILE A 32 4.78 14.37 -4.07
N ALA A 33 3.60 14.87 -4.41
CA ALA A 33 3.44 16.09 -5.21
C ALA A 33 4.13 17.31 -4.56
N LYS A 34 4.02 17.48 -3.23
CA LYS A 34 4.72 18.54 -2.50
C LYS A 34 6.23 18.37 -2.52
N CYS A 35 6.73 17.15 -2.31
CA CYS A 35 8.17 16.85 -2.31
C CYS A 35 8.82 17.17 -3.66
N PHE A 36 8.17 16.78 -4.76
CA PHE A 36 8.70 16.98 -6.11
C PHE A 36 8.22 18.27 -6.79
N ARG A 37 7.40 19.08 -6.09
CA ARG A 37 6.76 20.32 -6.61
C ARG A 37 6.00 20.11 -7.91
N PHE A 38 5.42 18.92 -8.09
CA PHE A 38 4.55 18.61 -9.21
C PHE A 38 3.10 18.73 -8.80
N SER A 39 2.20 18.87 -9.78
CA SER A 39 0.78 18.74 -9.49
C SER A 39 0.48 17.28 -9.06
N PRO A 40 -0.48 17.06 -8.15
CA PRO A 40 -0.93 15.71 -7.81
C PRO A 40 -1.38 14.91 -9.04
N PHE A 41 -1.92 15.59 -10.05
CA PHE A 41 -2.35 14.97 -11.31
C PHE A 41 -1.17 14.42 -12.13
N THR A 42 -0.05 15.15 -12.16
CA THR A 42 1.18 14.71 -12.82
C THR A 42 1.77 13.48 -12.14
N ILE A 43 1.78 13.47 -10.81
CA ILE A 43 2.22 12.30 -10.02
C ILE A 43 1.32 11.10 -10.29
N LYS A 44 -0.01 11.27 -10.18
CA LYS A 44 -0.98 10.20 -10.43
C LYS A 44 -0.83 9.60 -11.83
N ARG A 45 -0.65 10.42 -12.86
CA ARG A 45 -0.46 9.94 -14.23
C ARG A 45 0.81 9.10 -14.37
N ASN A 46 1.93 9.57 -13.80
CA ASN A 46 3.18 8.81 -13.81
C ASN A 46 3.04 7.49 -13.04
N ILE A 47 2.44 7.52 -11.85
CA ILE A 47 2.18 6.32 -11.05
C ILE A 47 1.34 5.32 -11.87
N LEU A 48 0.22 5.76 -12.47
CA LEU A 48 -0.66 4.89 -13.26
C LEU A 48 0.03 4.23 -14.46
N GLN A 49 1.09 4.83 -15.02
CA GLN A 49 1.86 4.21 -16.11
C GLN A 49 2.61 2.95 -15.66
N TYR A 50 2.95 2.84 -14.38
CA TYR A 50 3.62 1.68 -13.79
C TYR A 50 2.65 0.69 -13.12
N TYR A 51 1.39 1.08 -12.92
CA TYR A 51 0.35 0.25 -12.29
C TYR A 51 -0.41 -0.60 -13.33
N SER A 52 0.31 -1.19 -14.28
CA SER A 52 -0.23 -2.24 -15.13
C SER A 52 -0.07 -3.58 -14.41
N PHE A 53 -1.00 -3.92 -13.53
CA PHE A 53 -1.12 -5.30 -13.06
C PHE A 53 -1.86 -6.10 -14.15
N PRO A 54 -1.18 -7.00 -14.89
CA PRO A 54 -1.90 -7.90 -15.77
C PRO A 54 -2.78 -8.79 -14.89
N LEU A 55 -4.08 -8.53 -14.89
CA LEU A 55 -5.05 -9.50 -14.41
C LEU A 55 -4.96 -10.69 -15.36
N GLU A 56 -4.39 -11.81 -14.88
CA GLU A 56 -4.41 -13.05 -15.63
C GLU A 56 -5.88 -13.46 -15.76
N LYS A 57 -6.40 -13.44 -16.99
CA LYS A 57 -7.66 -14.12 -17.32
C LYS A 57 -7.38 -15.63 -17.32
N GLU A 58 -7.15 -16.20 -16.14
CA GLU A 58 -7.08 -17.63 -15.93
C GLU A 58 -8.41 -18.22 -16.45
N LYS A 59 -8.35 -19.05 -17.50
CA LYS A 59 -9.54 -19.69 -18.09
C LYS A 59 -10.13 -20.77 -17.18
N LYS A 60 -9.45 -21.10 -16.07
CA LYS A 60 -9.80 -22.16 -15.14
C LYS A 60 -9.80 -21.62 -13.72
N LEU A 61 -10.79 -22.05 -12.93
CA LEU A 61 -10.85 -21.74 -11.50
C LEU A 61 -9.64 -22.40 -10.80
N PRO A 62 -8.92 -21.69 -9.91
CA PRO A 62 -7.82 -22.27 -9.14
C PRO A 62 -8.29 -23.43 -8.26
N MET A 63 -7.36 -24.29 -7.88
CA MET A 63 -7.66 -25.42 -7.00
C MET A 63 -8.03 -24.95 -5.59
N ILE A 64 -7.35 -23.92 -5.09
CA ILE A 64 -7.63 -23.29 -3.79
C ILE A 64 -7.84 -21.80 -4.01
N LEU A 65 -9.10 -21.36 -3.92
CA LEU A 65 -9.49 -19.96 -4.04
C LEU A 65 -9.53 -19.30 -2.66
N GLY A 66 -8.69 -18.28 -2.46
CA GLY A 66 -8.78 -17.38 -1.33
C GLY A 66 -9.70 -16.21 -1.66
N ILE A 67 -10.63 -15.91 -0.75
CA ILE A 67 -11.52 -14.75 -0.84
C ILE A 67 -11.33 -13.93 0.45
N ASN A 68 -11.08 -12.64 0.30
CA ASN A 68 -11.05 -11.72 1.42
C ASN A 68 -11.93 -10.49 1.15
N GLU A 69 -12.90 -10.26 2.03
CA GLU A 69 -13.84 -9.15 1.95
C GLU A 69 -13.33 -7.96 2.77
N PHE A 70 -13.44 -6.76 2.21
CA PHE A 70 -13.11 -5.53 2.90
C PHE A 70 -14.10 -4.41 2.55
N LYS A 71 -14.34 -3.53 3.52
CA LYS A 71 -15.18 -2.34 3.31
C LYS A 71 -14.39 -1.31 2.51
N SER A 72 -14.87 -0.98 1.32
CA SER A 72 -14.27 0.03 0.46
C SER A 72 -14.92 1.40 0.65
N THR A 73 -14.14 2.46 0.51
CA THR A 73 -14.57 3.82 0.84
C THR A 73 -15.64 4.34 -0.13
N LYS A 74 -16.82 4.68 0.40
CA LYS A 74 -17.91 5.60 -0.03
C LYS A 74 -18.37 5.72 -1.50
N HIS A 75 -17.68 5.15 -2.50
CA HIS A 75 -17.93 5.41 -3.92
C HIS A 75 -18.49 4.22 -4.69
N ILE A 76 -18.91 3.15 -4.02
CA ILE A 76 -19.40 1.92 -4.65
C ILE A 76 -20.81 1.62 -4.13
N ALA A 77 -21.72 1.29 -5.05
CA ALA A 77 -23.09 0.88 -4.77
C ALA A 77 -23.10 -0.49 -4.06
N GLY A 78 -22.83 -0.50 -2.76
CA GLY A 78 -22.77 -1.74 -1.96
C GLY A 78 -21.78 -1.71 -0.79
N ASN A 79 -20.85 -0.73 -0.74
CA ASN A 79 -19.82 -0.57 0.30
C ASN A 79 -18.87 -1.77 0.50
N MET A 80 -18.87 -2.76 -0.39
CA MET A 80 -18.23 -4.05 -0.14
C MET A 80 -17.39 -4.48 -1.33
N SER A 81 -16.08 -4.55 -1.11
CA SER A 81 -15.11 -4.98 -2.10
C SER A 81 -14.48 -6.30 -1.67
N ALA A 82 -14.01 -7.09 -2.63
CA ALA A 82 -13.42 -8.39 -2.37
C ALA A 82 -12.16 -8.61 -3.22
N ILE A 83 -11.16 -9.24 -2.60
CA ILE A 83 -9.94 -9.70 -3.26
C ILE A 83 -10.04 -11.21 -3.47
N LEU A 84 -9.84 -11.63 -4.72
CA LEU A 84 -9.78 -13.03 -5.13
C LEU A 84 -8.33 -13.40 -5.43
N VAL A 85 -7.83 -14.43 -4.76
CA VAL A 85 -6.45 -14.91 -4.92
C VAL A 85 -6.42 -16.42 -5.17
N ASP A 86 -5.50 -16.87 -6.02
CA ASP A 86 -5.08 -18.26 -6.08
C ASP A 86 -4.16 -18.49 -4.89
N SER A 87 -4.62 -19.26 -3.90
CA SER A 87 -3.87 -19.48 -2.67
C SER A 87 -2.72 -20.48 -2.83
N GLU A 88 -2.74 -21.31 -3.87
CA GLU A 88 -1.60 -22.20 -4.17
C GLU A 88 -0.49 -21.45 -4.89
N LYS A 89 -0.86 -20.69 -5.94
CA LYS A 89 0.13 -19.95 -6.73
C LYS A 89 0.52 -18.61 -6.10
N HIS A 90 -0.15 -18.20 -5.03
CA HIS A 90 -0.05 -16.89 -4.40
C HIS A 90 -0.23 -15.73 -5.41
N ARG A 91 -1.22 -15.87 -6.30
CA ARG A 91 -1.50 -14.89 -7.38
C ARG A 91 -2.82 -14.19 -7.19
N LEU A 92 -2.87 -12.90 -7.53
CA LEU A 92 -4.11 -12.13 -7.55
C LEU A 92 -4.90 -12.45 -8.83
N ILE A 93 -6.12 -12.94 -8.66
CA ILE A 93 -7.01 -13.30 -9.76
C ILE A 93 -7.87 -12.10 -10.14
N ASN A 94 -8.51 -11.49 -9.15
CA ASN A 94 -9.42 -10.38 -9.40
C ASN A 94 -9.64 -9.49 -8.17
N LEU A 95 -9.99 -8.23 -8.44
CA LEU A 95 -10.48 -7.27 -7.47
C LEU A 95 -11.91 -6.90 -7.84
N ILE A 96 -12.85 -7.24 -6.96
CA ILE A 96 -14.25 -6.83 -7.08
C ILE A 96 -14.40 -5.57 -6.25
N PHE A 97 -14.84 -4.49 -6.90
CA PHE A 97 -15.09 -3.21 -6.25
C PHE A 97 -16.53 -3.15 -5.78
#